data_AF-A0A1V4XY78-F1
#
_entry.id   AF-A0A1V4XY78-F1
#
_cell.length_a   1.000
_cell.length_b   1.000
_cell.length_c   1.000
_cell.angle_alpha   90.00
_cell.angle_beta   90.00
_cell.angle_gamma   90.00
#
_symmetry.space_group_name_H-M   'P 1'
#
loop_
_entity.id
_entity.type
_entity.pdbx_description
1 polymer ?
#
loop_
_entity_poly.entity_id
_entity_poly.type
_entity_poly.pdbx_seq_one_letter_code
_entity_poly.pdbx_strand_id
1 'polypeptide(L)' 'MKEQMKELQKLKGIGEVLSWRLVESSFDTIAKVAAAEKKGLERIAGMNPQKVRSVLTQAREMTGEAEKSRHTWLR' A
#
# COMPACT_ATOMS: atom_id res chain seq x y z
N MET A 1 1.01 -4.02 -14.53
CA MET A 1 0.55 -2.66 -14.16
C MET A 1 -0.92 -2.61 -13.73
N LYS A 2 -1.89 -2.99 -14.57
CA LYS A 2 -3.33 -2.88 -14.21
C LYS A 2 -3.73 -3.63 -12.93
N GLU A 3 -3.17 -4.81 -12.68
CA GLU A 3 -3.45 -5.59 -11.47
C GLU A 3 -2.87 -4.95 -10.20
N GLN A 4 -1.63 -4.47 -10.28
CA GLN A 4 -0.96 -3.70 -9.23
C GLN A 4 -1.80 -2.48 -8.84
N MET A 5 -2.29 -1.75 -9.84
CA MET A 5 -3.15 -0.58 -9.61
C MET A 5 -4.46 -0.95 -8.93
N LYS A 6 -5.13 -2.01 -9.40
CA LYS A 6 -6.36 -2.53 -8.77
C LYS A 6 -6.13 -3.00 -7.34
N GLU A 7 -4.98 -3.61 -7.06
CA GLU A 7 -4.61 -4.04 -5.72
C GLU A 7 -4.42 -2.83 -4.80
N LEU A 8 -3.66 -1.83 -5.24
CA LEU A 8 -3.44 -0.59 -4.48
C LEU A 8 -4.74 0.19 -4.24
N GLN A 9 -5.70 0.13 -5.16
CA GLN A 9 -7.04 0.73 -5.02
C GLN A 9 -7.89 0.09 -3.91
N LYS A 10 -7.51 -1.09 -3.38
CA LYS A 10 -8.15 -1.66 -2.19
C LYS A 10 -7.87 -0.84 -0.93
N LEU A 11 -6.80 -0.04 -0.93
CA LEU A 11 -6.47 0.86 0.17
C LEU A 11 -7.39 2.08 0.13
N LYS A 12 -8.06 2.38 1.25
CA LYS A 12 -9.01 3.49 1.28
C LYS A 12 -8.27 4.81 1.12
N GLY A 13 -8.69 5.59 0.14
CA GLY A 13 -8.06 6.86 -0.20
C GLY A 13 -7.04 6.76 -1.34
N ILE A 14 -6.86 5.57 -1.94
CA ILE A 14 -6.07 5.40 -3.16
C ILE A 14 -7.00 5.18 -4.35
N GLY A 15 -7.04 6.17 -5.24
CA GLY A 15 -7.78 6.10 -6.51
C GLY A 15 -6.90 5.68 -7.68
N GLU A 16 -7.47 5.69 -8.88
CA GLU A 16 -6.77 5.31 -10.11
C GLU A 16 -5.50 6.13 -10.36
N VAL A 17 -5.57 7.46 -10.20
CA VAL A 17 -4.42 8.35 -10.41
C VAL A 17 -3.32 8.13 -9.35
N LEU A 18 -3.69 7.92 -8.08
CA LEU A 18 -2.74 7.68 -7.00
C LEU A 18 -2.08 6.30 -7.12
N SER A 19 -2.85 5.28 -7.49
CA SER A 19 -2.32 3.93 -7.73
C SER A 19 -1.31 3.91 -8.88
N TRP A 20 -1.54 4.70 -9.95
CA TRP A 20 -0.56 4.88 -11.01
C TRP A 20 0.76 5.50 -10.51
N ARG A 21 0.67 6.62 -9.77
CA ARG A 21 1.86 7.32 -9.24
C ARG A 21 2.66 6.48 -8.26
N LEU A 22 2.00 5.64 -7.49
CA LEU A 22 2.64 4.67 -6.59
C LEU A 22 3.45 3.64 -7.37
N VAL A 23 2.86 3.04 -8.42
CA VAL A 23 3.56 2.11 -9.29
C VAL A 23 4.76 2.77 -9.98
N GLU A 24 4.60 4.01 -10.48
CA GLU A 24 5.71 4.79 -11.06
C GLU A 24 6.83 5.06 -10.05
N SER A 25 6.48 5.21 -8.78
CA SER A 25 7.43 5.40 -7.67
C SER A 25 7.97 4.08 -7.11
N SER A 26 7.82 2.96 -7.84
CA SER A 26 8.24 1.61 -7.43
C SER A 26 7.47 1.00 -6.24
N PHE A 27 6.31 1.56 -5.88
CA PHE A 27 5.37 1.01 -4.90
C PHE A 27 4.24 0.25 -5.58
N ASP A 28 4.60 -0.79 -6.32
CA ASP A 28 3.68 -1.60 -7.13
C ASP A 28 2.80 -2.60 -6.36
N THR A 29 3.03 -2.81 -5.06
CA THR A 29 2.29 -3.80 -4.26
C THR A 29 1.99 -3.28 -2.86
N ILE A 30 0.94 -3.83 -2.22
CA ILE A 30 0.59 -3.48 -0.83
C ILE A 30 1.75 -3.76 0.13
N ALA A 31 2.52 -4.82 -0.09
CA ALA A 31 3.69 -5.14 0.73
C ALA A 31 4.78 -4.06 0.65
N LYS A 32 5.07 -3.55 -0.56
CA LYS A 32 6.02 -2.44 -0.74
C LYS A 32 5.50 -1.15 -0.10
N VAL A 33 4.19 -0.90 -0.19
CA VAL A 33 3.56 0.24 0.49
C VAL A 33 3.64 0.09 2.02
N ALA A 34 3.41 -1.11 2.56
CA ALA A 34 3.48 -1.38 3.99
C ALA A 34 4.90 -1.22 4.56
N ALA A 35 5.91 -1.62 3.76
CA ALA A 35 7.32 -1.44 4.03
C ALA A 35 7.82 0.00 3.81
N ALA A 36 7.06 0.82 3.08
CA ALA A 36 7.41 2.21 2.84
C ALA A 36 7.30 3.06 4.11
N GLU A 37 8.11 4.10 4.18
CA GLU A 37 8.03 5.10 5.24
C GLU A 37 7.02 6.20 4.89
N LYS A 38 6.44 6.82 5.93
CA LYS A 38 5.50 7.94 5.78
C LYS A 38 6.05 9.03 4.85
N LYS A 39 7.32 9.39 5.01
CA LYS A 39 7.99 10.40 4.16
C LYS A 39 8.10 10.00 2.69
N GLY A 40 8.32 8.72 2.39
CA GLY A 40 8.41 8.26 0.99
C GLY A 40 7.07 8.38 0.27
N LEU A 41 6.01 8.05 1.00
CA LEU A 41 4.63 8.18 0.57
C LEU A 41 4.17 9.65 0.49
N GLU A 42 4.51 10.50 1.46
CA GLU A 42 4.19 11.94 1.44
C GLU A 42 4.79 12.69 0.24
N ARG A 43 5.84 12.15 -0.39
CA ARG A 43 6.44 12.71 -1.61
C ARG A 43 5.65 12.41 -2.88
N ILE A 44 4.69 11.48 -2.83
CA ILE A 44 3.80 11.18 -3.95
C ILE A 44 2.88 12.39 -4.17
N ALA A 45 2.98 13.00 -5.35
CA ALA A 45 2.13 14.12 -5.71
C ALA A 45 0.65 13.75 -5.60
N GLY A 46 -0.15 14.62 -4.96
CA GLY A 46 -1.59 14.40 -4.76
C GLY A 46 -1.94 13.51 -3.56
N MET A 47 -0.97 13.02 -2.80
CA MET A 47 -1.26 12.27 -1.58
C MET A 47 -1.40 13.21 -0.38
N ASN A 48 -2.46 13.01 0.41
CA ASN A 48 -2.69 13.82 1.61
C ASN A 48 -1.86 13.29 2.79
N PRO A 49 -0.99 14.11 3.42
CA PRO A 49 -0.16 13.73 4.58
C PRO A 49 -0.93 13.07 5.74
N GLN A 50 -2.16 13.53 5.98
CA GLN A 50 -3.03 12.98 7.03
C GLN A 50 -3.54 11.58 6.67
N LYS A 51 -3.77 11.32 5.38
CA LYS A 51 -4.23 10.02 4.88
C LYS A 51 -3.08 9.01 4.75
N VAL A 52 -1.83 9.46 4.61
CA VAL A 52 -0.67 8.55 4.49
C VAL A 52 -0.59 7.58 5.66
N ARG A 53 -0.83 8.05 6.89
CA ARG A 53 -0.81 7.19 8.07
C ARG A 53 -1.90 6.12 8.00
N SER A 54 -3.11 6.47 7.54
CA SER A 54 -4.20 5.53 7.34
C SER A 54 -3.86 4.46 6.29
N VAL A 55 -3.31 4.88 5.15
CA VAL A 55 -2.90 3.98 4.06
C VAL A 55 -1.81 3.02 4.54
N LEU A 56 -0.82 3.50 5.28
CA LEU A 56 0.25 2.68 5.85
C LEU A 56 -0.29 1.65 6.85
N THR A 57 -1.18 2.06 7.74
CA THR A 57 -1.81 1.15 8.69
C THR A 57 -2.59 0.07 7.94
N GLN A 58 -3.44 0.45 6.99
CA GLN A 58 -4.22 -0.51 6.19
C GLN A 58 -3.34 -1.47 5.39
N ALA A 59 -2.27 -0.96 4.77
CA ALA A 59 -1.33 -1.79 4.03
C ALA A 59 -0.65 -2.79 4.97
N ARG A 60 -0.20 -2.35 6.15
CA ARG A 60 0.42 -3.22 7.17
C ARG A 60 -0.55 -4.23 7.74
N GLU A 61 -1.81 -3.88 7.94
CA GLU A 61 -2.85 -4.83 8.35
C GLU A 61 -3.05 -5.91 7.28
N MET A 62 -3.23 -5.52 6.01
CA MET A 62 -3.38 -6.46 4.91
C MET A 62 -2.15 -7.36 4.70
N THR A 63 -0.94 -6.83 4.94
CA THR A 63 0.32 -7.60 4.80
C THR A 63 0.58 -8.47 6.04
N GLY A 64 0.31 -7.95 7.23
CA GLY A 64 0.48 -8.64 8.51
C GLY A 64 -0.55 -9.75 8.75
N GLU A 65 -1.77 -9.60 8.25
CA GLU A 65 -2.75 -10.69 8.18
C GLU A 65 -2.30 -11.77 7.16
N ALA A 66 -1.70 -11.36 6.04
CA ALA A 66 -1.11 -12.31 5.09
C ALA A 66 0.09 -13.07 5.70
N GLU A 67 0.90 -12.44 6.56
CA GLU A 67 1.99 -13.10 7.28
C GLU A 67 1.49 -14.01 8.42
N LYS A 68 0.50 -13.58 9.20
CA LYS A 68 -0.13 -14.44 10.23
C LYS A 68 -0.79 -15.67 9.63
N SER A 69 -1.46 -15.51 8.48
CA SER A 69 -2.08 -16.63 7.77
C SER A 69 -1.06 -17.58 7.12
N ARG A 70 0.17 -17.12 6.84
CA ARG A 70 1.26 -17.96 6.33
C ARG A 70 1.96 -18.75 7.43
N HIS A 71 1.94 -18.27 8.68
CA HIS A 71 2.57 -18.95 9.81
C HIS A 71 1.71 -20.02 10.49
N THR A 72 0.41 -20.08 10.21
CA THR A 72 -0.51 -21.06 10.83
C THR A 72 -0.67 -22.38 10.07
N TRP A 73 0.06 -22.61 8.97
CA TRP A 73 0.00 -23.86 8.18
C TRP A 73 1.24 -24.76 8.26
N LEU A 74 2.07 -24.56 9.28
CA LEU A 74 3.11 -25.52 9.70
C LEU A 74 2.70 -26.15 11.03
N ARG A 75 1.66 -26.99 11.00
CA ARG A 75 1.47 -28.01 12.03
C ARG A 75 0.69 -29.21 11.50
#